data_AF-A0A447QWQ1-F1
#
_entry.id   AF-A0A447QWQ1-F1
#
_cell.length_a   1.000
_cell.length_b   1.000
_cell.length_c   1.000
_cell.angle_alpha   90.00
_cell.angle_beta   90.00
_cell.angle_gamma   90.00
#
_symmetry.space_group_name_H-M   'P 1'
#
loop_
_entity.id
_entity.type
_entity.pdbx_description
1 polymer ?
#
loop_
_entity_poly.entity_id
_entity_poly.type
_entity_poly.pdbx_seq_one_letter_code
_entity_poly.pdbx_strand_id
1 'polypeptide(L)'
;MNTSIYIARQVDSAALTVHYVTALGTDSFSQQMLEAWQHENVDTSLTQRMENRLPGLYYIETDDTGERTFYYWRNEAAAKFWLESEQTAAICKSLATFDLPLPERHQPPRF
;
A
#
# COMPACT_ATOMS: atom_id res chain seq x y z
N MET A 1 1.29 -2.01 -2.55
CA MET A 1 2.36 -2.37 -1.60
C MET A 1 3.65 -2.72 -2.32
N ASN A 2 3.72 -3.81 -3.09
CA ASN A 2 4.96 -4.23 -3.78
C ASN A 2 5.64 -3.10 -4.55
N THR A 3 4.90 -2.38 -5.40
CA THR A 3 5.44 -1.24 -6.16
C THR A 3 6.05 -0.16 -5.26
N SER A 4 5.38 0.18 -4.15
CA SER A 4 5.87 1.17 -3.19
C SER A 4 7.21 0.77 -2.58
N ILE A 5 7.35 -0.50 -2.16
CA ILE A 5 8.62 -1.04 -1.64
C ILE A 5 9.72 -0.96 -2.71
N TYR A 6 9.43 -1.36 -3.95
CA TYR A 6 10.43 -1.30 -5.02
C TYR A 6 10.88 0.14 -5.33
N ILE A 7 9.97 1.11 -5.29
CA ILE A 7 10.34 2.52 -5.47
C ILE A 7 11.19 2.98 -4.28
N ALA A 8 10.75 2.73 -3.04
CA ALA A 8 11.44 3.17 -1.83
C ALA A 8 12.89 2.65 -1.73
N ARG A 9 13.16 1.44 -2.25
CA ARG A 9 14.51 0.86 -2.32
C ARG A 9 15.43 1.49 -3.37
N GLN A 10 14.88 2.19 -4.36
CA GLN A 10 15.62 2.69 -5.52
C GLN A 10 15.83 4.20 -5.50
N VAL A 11 15.12 4.93 -4.63
CA VAL A 11 15.21 6.38 -4.54
C VAL A 11 15.94 6.80 -3.28
N ASP A 12 16.66 7.93 -3.34
CA ASP A 12 17.14 8.60 -2.15
C ASP A 12 15.93 9.21 -1.42
N SER A 13 15.78 8.93 -0.12
CA SER A 13 14.69 9.44 0.69
C SER A 13 14.71 10.96 0.85
N ALA A 14 15.87 11.61 0.63
CA ALA A 14 15.95 13.06 0.55
C ALA A 14 15.35 13.63 -0.74
N ALA A 15 15.28 12.84 -1.81
CA ALA A 15 14.75 13.24 -3.11
C ALA A 15 13.28 12.84 -3.31
N LEU A 16 12.87 11.68 -2.79
CA LEU A 16 11.49 11.20 -2.89
C LEU A 16 11.09 10.37 -1.67
N THR A 17 10.04 10.80 -0.98
CA THR A 17 9.39 10.02 0.09
C THR A 17 8.23 9.22 -0.49
N VAL A 18 8.21 7.91 -0.25
CA VAL A 18 7.13 7.03 -0.71
C VAL A 18 6.11 6.84 0.40
N HIS A 19 4.89 7.31 0.19
CA HIS A 19 3.78 7.06 1.11
C HIS A 19 2.88 5.94 0.60
N TYR A 20 2.41 5.07 1.49
CA TYR A 20 1.35 4.11 1.19
C TYR A 20 0.06 4.47 1.90
N VAL A 21 -0.96 4.81 1.11
CA VAL A 21 -2.29 5.16 1.62
C VAL A 21 -3.22 3.95 1.51
N THR A 22 -3.67 3.47 2.66
CA THR A 22 -4.61 2.34 2.81
C THR A 22 -5.30 2.45 4.17
N ALA A 23 -6.15 1.48 4.50
CA ALA A 23 -6.58 1.23 5.87
C ALA A 23 -6.22 -0.21 6.29
N LEU A 24 -5.91 -0.38 7.57
CA LEU A 24 -5.62 -1.65 8.24
C LEU A 24 -6.44 -1.77 9.53
N GLY A 25 -6.48 -2.97 10.10
CA GLY A 25 -7.07 -3.21 11.42
C GLY A 25 -6.22 -2.66 12.56
N THR A 26 -6.66 -2.79 13.81
CA THR A 26 -5.84 -2.55 15.01
C THR A 26 -5.15 -3.80 15.53
N ASP A 27 -5.28 -4.93 14.82
CA ASP A 27 -4.74 -6.23 15.17
C ASP A 27 -3.22 -6.34 14.97
N SER A 28 -2.65 -7.44 15.46
CA SER A 28 -1.22 -7.71 15.41
C SER A 28 -0.67 -7.96 14.00
N PHE A 29 -1.46 -8.52 13.08
CA PHE A 29 -1.02 -8.66 11.68
C PHE A 29 -0.91 -7.29 11.03
N SER A 30 -1.93 -6.46 11.23
CA SER A 30 -1.92 -5.07 10.78
C SER A 30 -0.74 -4.29 11.36
N GLN A 31 -0.33 -4.55 12.60
CA GLN A 31 0.86 -3.92 13.21
C GLN A 31 2.16 -4.40 12.54
N GLN A 32 2.34 -5.71 12.40
CA GLN A 32 3.53 -6.29 11.74
C GLN A 32 3.68 -5.79 10.30
N MET A 33 2.57 -5.61 9.57
CA MET A 33 2.57 -5.03 8.23
C MET A 33 3.13 -3.60 8.23
N LEU A 34 2.67 -2.75 9.16
CA LEU A 34 3.19 -1.38 9.26
C LEU A 34 4.69 -1.35 9.56
N GLU A 35 5.14 -2.14 10.52
CA GLU A 35 6.56 -2.21 10.90
C GLU A 35 7.43 -2.67 9.74
N ALA A 36 6.99 -3.70 9.01
CA ALA A 36 7.69 -4.18 7.82
C ALA A 36 7.77 -3.10 6.72
N TRP A 37 6.71 -2.33 6.50
CA TRP A 37 6.72 -1.26 5.48
C TRP A 37 7.59 -0.08 5.89
N GLN A 38 7.54 0.30 7.16
CA GLN A 38 8.40 1.35 7.72
C GLN A 38 9.88 0.97 7.64
N HIS A 39 10.21 -0.30 7.86
CA HIS A 39 11.57 -0.81 7.68
C HIS A 39 12.07 -0.70 6.22
N GLU A 40 11.15 -0.76 5.26
CA GLU A 40 11.42 -0.57 3.83
C GLU A 40 11.39 0.91 3.40
N ASN A 41 11.40 1.86 4.34
CA ASN A 41 11.31 3.30 4.12
C ASN A 41 10.01 3.75 3.42
N VAL A 42 8.92 3.00 3.60
CA VAL A 42 7.59 3.41 3.15
C VAL A 42 6.88 4.12 4.30
N ASP A 43 6.52 5.38 4.08
CA ASP A 43 5.78 6.19 5.04
C ASP A 43 4.32 5.72 5.13
N THR A 44 3.86 5.47 6.36
CA THR A 44 2.52 4.97 6.66
C THR A 44 1.69 5.96 7.47
N SER A 45 2.09 7.24 7.56
CA SER A 45 1.40 8.27 8.36
C SER A 45 -0.04 8.52 7.89
N LEU A 46 -0.32 8.26 6.61
CA LEU A 46 -1.65 8.35 6.01
C LEU A 46 -2.40 7.00 5.98
N THR A 47 -1.82 5.93 6.53
CA THR A 47 -2.52 4.65 6.68
C THR A 47 -3.44 4.70 7.89
N GLN A 48 -4.74 4.47 7.66
CA GLN A 48 -5.74 4.47 8.73
C GLN A 48 -5.74 3.15 9.51
N ARG A 49 -6.15 3.24 10.79
CA ARG A 49 -6.36 2.09 11.69
C ARG A 49 -7.83 2.00 12.07
N MET A 50 -8.45 0.86 11.81
CA MET A 50 -9.87 0.62 12.03
C MET A 50 -10.06 -0.51 13.04
N GLU A 51 -10.66 -0.22 14.19
CA GLU A 51 -10.75 -1.18 15.31
C GLU A 51 -11.57 -2.45 14.98
N ASN A 52 -12.64 -2.30 14.18
CA ASN A 52 -13.57 -3.38 13.86
C ASN A 52 -13.32 -4.02 12.47
N ARG A 53 -12.08 -3.96 11.97
CA ARG A 53 -11.71 -4.47 10.64
C ARG A 53 -10.40 -5.24 10.70
N LEU A 54 -10.19 -6.13 9.73
CA LEU A 54 -8.96 -6.89 9.54
C LEU A 54 -8.35 -6.61 8.16
N PRO A 55 -7.07 -6.91 7.94
CA PRO A 55 -6.48 -6.90 6.61
C PRO A 55 -7.09 -8.04 5.76
N GLY A 56 -7.12 -7.83 4.44
CA GLY A 56 -7.53 -8.89 3.52
C GLY A 56 -6.46 -9.97 3.45
N LEU A 57 -6.87 -11.24 3.42
CA LEU A 57 -5.97 -12.37 3.35
C LEU A 57 -6.06 -13.03 1.97
N TYR A 58 -4.93 -13.52 1.49
CA TYR A 58 -4.88 -14.47 0.39
C TYR A 58 -4.05 -15.68 0.78
N TYR A 59 -4.44 -16.84 0.29
CA TYR A 59 -3.70 -18.08 0.47
C TYR A 59 -3.28 -18.59 -0.91
N ILE A 60 -2.02 -18.98 -1.04
CA ILE A 60 -1.48 -19.56 -2.26
C ILE A 60 -1.22 -21.03 -1.97
N GLU A 61 -1.91 -21.89 -2.69
CA GLU A 61 -1.65 -23.32 -2.72
C GLU A 61 -0.81 -23.63 -3.97
N THR A 62 0.18 -24.50 -3.83
CA THR A 62 0.98 -24.99 -4.96
C THR A 62 0.89 -26.50 -4.98
N ASP A 63 0.46 -27.06 -6.11
CA ASP A 63 0.31 -28.51 -6.26
C ASP A 63 1.63 -29.21 -6.62
N ASP A 64 1.58 -30.53 -6.75
CA ASP A 64 2.74 -31.37 -7.07
C ASP A 64 3.33 -31.10 -8.48
N THR A 65 2.58 -30.41 -9.35
CA THR A 65 3.04 -29.98 -10.69
C THR A 65 3.67 -28.58 -10.68
N GLY A 66 3.53 -27.85 -9.56
CA GLY A 66 3.94 -26.46 -9.42
C GLY A 66 2.89 -25.44 -9.84
N GLU A 67 1.66 -25.86 -10.15
CA GLU A 67 0.55 -24.95 -10.46
C GLU A 67 0.10 -24.23 -9.18
N ARG A 68 -0.15 -22.92 -9.28
CA ARG A 68 -0.50 -22.06 -8.15
C ARG A 68 -1.98 -21.68 -8.17
N THR A 69 -2.69 -22.05 -7.11
CA THR A 69 -4.09 -21.66 -6.89
C THR A 69 -4.17 -20.58 -5.82
N PHE A 70 -4.98 -19.55 -6.08
CA PHE A 70 -5.11 -18.37 -5.22
C PHE A 70 -6.50 -18.29 -4.61
N TYR A 71 -6.55 -18.26 -3.27
CA TYR A 71 -7.77 -18.07 -2.49
C TYR A 71 -7.77 -16.69 -1.85
N TYR A 72 -8.93 -16.04 -1.77
CA TYR A 72 -9.04 -14.64 -1.31
C TYR A 72 -10.16 -14.46 -0.27
N TRP A 73 -9.78 -13.93 0.89
CA TRP A 73 -10.69 -13.43 1.93
C TRP A 73 -10.44 -11.95 2.15
N ARG A 74 -10.90 -11.13 1.19
CA ARG A 74 -10.65 -9.69 1.18
C ARG A 74 -11.90 -8.82 1.12
N ASN A 75 -13.09 -9.41 1.16
CA ASN A 75 -14.32 -8.66 0.91
C ASN A 75 -14.65 -7.63 2.00
N GLU A 76 -14.18 -7.87 3.22
CA GLU A 76 -14.39 -6.97 4.38
C GLU A 76 -13.09 -6.34 4.86
N ALA A 77 -12.03 -6.41 4.05
CA ALA A 77 -10.73 -5.84 4.39
C ALA A 77 -10.85 -4.33 4.68
N ALA A 78 -10.18 -3.87 5.75
CA ALA A 78 -10.15 -2.46 6.15
C ALA A 78 -9.87 -1.52 4.96
N ALA A 79 -8.94 -1.93 4.09
CA ALA A 79 -8.54 -1.20 2.89
C ALA A 79 -9.69 -0.82 1.94
N LYS A 80 -10.83 -1.50 1.95
CA LYS A 80 -11.99 -1.10 1.13
C LYS A 80 -12.69 0.16 1.66
N PHE A 81 -12.54 0.46 2.94
CA PHE A 81 -13.32 1.46 3.65
C PHE A 81 -12.51 2.72 3.99
N TRP A 82 -11.28 2.87 3.48
CA TRP A 82 -10.44 4.02 3.80
C TRP A 82 -11.02 5.37 3.33
N LEU A 83 -11.96 5.36 2.38
CA LEU A 83 -12.70 6.55 1.95
C LEU A 83 -14.04 6.74 2.72
N GLU A 84 -14.37 5.84 3.63
CA GLU A 84 -15.63 5.83 4.39
C GLU A 84 -15.38 6.05 5.89
N SER A 85 -14.39 6.88 6.24
CA SER A 85 -14.06 7.22 7.64
C SER A 85 -14.13 8.73 7.89
N GLU A 86 -14.10 9.10 9.17
CA GLU A 86 -14.01 10.51 9.58
C GLU A 86 -12.70 11.16 9.13
N GLN A 87 -11.63 10.38 8.95
CA GLN A 87 -10.33 10.85 8.50
C GLN A 87 -10.26 11.07 6.97
N THR A 88 -11.23 10.57 6.20
CA THR A 88 -11.24 10.65 4.73
C THR A 88 -10.97 12.06 4.22
N ALA A 89 -11.72 13.05 4.70
CA ALA A 89 -11.62 14.42 4.19
C ALA A 89 -10.22 15.02 4.42
N ALA A 90 -9.62 14.76 5.59
CA ALA A 90 -8.30 15.23 5.94
C ALA A 90 -7.20 14.55 5.08
N ILE A 91 -7.31 13.23 4.89
CA ILE A 91 -6.37 12.46 4.06
C ILE A 91 -6.48 12.89 2.60
N CYS A 92 -7.69 13.03 2.05
CA CYS A 92 -7.89 13.52 0.68
C CYS A 92 -7.31 14.93 0.49
N LYS A 93 -7.46 15.81 1.49
CA LYS A 93 -6.85 17.15 1.46
C LYS A 93 -5.32 17.08 1.46
N SER A 94 -4.74 16.16 2.24
CA SER A 94 -3.29 15.93 2.24
C SER A 94 -2.83 15.38 0.89
N LEU A 95 -3.52 14.38 0.33
CA LEU A 95 -3.19 13.79 -0.96
C LEU A 95 -3.25 14.81 -2.11
N ALA A 96 -4.13 15.81 -2.04
CA ALA A 96 -4.21 16.86 -3.04
C ALA A 96 -2.95 17.75 -3.10
N THR A 97 -2.07 17.70 -2.11
CA THR A 97 -0.78 18.42 -2.12
C THR A 97 0.39 17.55 -2.55
N PHE A 98 0.17 16.27 -2.86
CA PHE A 98 1.23 15.36 -3.25
C PHE A 98 1.57 15.53 -4.73
N ASP A 99 2.86 15.67 -5.01
CA ASP A 99 3.37 15.55 -6.36
C ASP A 99 3.42 14.06 -6.73
N LEU A 100 2.63 13.66 -7.74
CA LEU A 100 2.80 12.37 -8.39
C LEU A 100 3.88 12.56 -9.46
N PRO A 101 5.08 11.96 -9.32
CA PRO A 101 5.98 11.84 -10.46
C PRO A 101 5.29 10.94 -11.47
N LEU A 102 4.59 11.55 -12.43
CA LEU A 102 4.14 10.83 -13.61
C LEU A 102 5.40 10.28 -14.29
N PRO A 103 5.44 9.00 -14.70
CA PRO A 103 6.54 8.54 -15.52
C PRO A 103 6.60 9.44 -16.75
N GLU A 104 7.72 10.13 -16.93
CA GLU A 104 7.95 10.92 -18.14
C GLU A 104 7.66 10.01 -19.33
N ARG A 105 6.83 10.49 -20.26
CA ARG A 105 6.62 9.78 -21.52
C ARG A 105 8.00 9.67 -22.16
N HIS A 106 8.57 8.47 -22.18
CA HIS A 106 9.75 8.17 -22.95
C HIS A 106 9.41 8.52 -24.41
N GLN A 107 9.87 9.68 -24.88
CA GLN A 107 9.79 10.02 -26.29
C GLN A 107 10.72 9.04 -27.01
N PRO A 108 10.22 8.24 -27.98
CA PRO A 108 11.10 7.40 -28.76
C PRO A 108 12.13 8.28 -29.49
N PRO A 109 13.36 7.78 -29.69
CA PRO A 109 14.39 8.54 -30.38
C PRO A 109 13.87 8.95 -31.76
N ARG A 110 13.99 10.24 -32.08
CA ARG A 110 13.75 10.72 -33.45
C ARG A 110 14.87 10.16 -34.33
N PHE A 111 14.51 9.31 -35.28
CA PHE A 111 15.34 8.95 -36.42
C PHE A 111 15.40 10.11 -37.41
#